data_AF-A0A842VYV0-F1
#
_entry.id   AF-A0A842VYV0-F1
#
_cell.length_a   1.000
_cell.length_b   1.000
_cell.length_c   1.000
_cell.angle_alpha   90.00
_cell.angle_beta   90.00
_cell.angle_gamma   90.00
#
_symmetry.space_group_name_H-M   'P 1'
#
loop_
_entity.id
_entity.type
_entity.pdbx_description
1 polymer ?
#
loop_
_entity_poly.entity_id
_entity_poly.type
_entity_poly.pdbx_seq_one_letter_code
_entity_poly.pdbx_strand_id
1 'polypeptide(L)'
;MEKDYTEKIKQMNEELKNDRKEFETLQGYETILEALVYKIYDLFGKNALLSMTYQIGVGPGEELAANLLEMREGKKFKDPLKALTFVLKRHKEYYNVKILEINEEEVEIKNQKYNKIIVKQQNKCFFRNSLKKKSRLRIGGPLCRINKGYYEKVFSEITGYKCEIGFIRDDKDNDVCIESIVFYVPKSYI
;
A
#
# COMPACT_ATOMS: atom_id res chain seq x y z
N MET A 1 22.55 -13.99 -9.79
CA MET A 1 21.46 -14.45 -10.68
C MET A 1 20.25 -13.61 -10.36
N GLU A 2 19.84 -12.72 -11.26
CA GLU A 2 18.50 -12.12 -11.17
C GLU A 2 17.47 -13.24 -11.27
N LYS A 3 16.56 -13.32 -10.30
CA LYS A 3 15.41 -14.22 -10.40
C LYS A 3 14.45 -13.64 -11.43
N ASP A 4 14.06 -14.43 -12.41
CA ASP A 4 13.03 -14.05 -13.36
C ASP A 4 11.63 -14.20 -12.71
N TYR A 5 10.95 -13.07 -12.51
CA TYR A 5 9.59 -13.01 -11.96
C TYR A 5 8.51 -12.88 -13.03
N THR A 6 8.84 -12.97 -14.32
CA THR A 6 7.90 -12.72 -15.43
C THR A 6 6.62 -13.53 -15.30
N GLU A 7 6.75 -14.84 -15.08
CA GLU A 7 5.57 -15.72 -14.94
C GLU A 7 4.78 -15.45 -13.66
N LYS A 8 5.49 -15.11 -12.58
CA LYS A 8 4.85 -14.76 -11.30
C LYS A 8 4.04 -13.48 -11.41
N ILE A 9 4.56 -12.47 -12.10
CA ILE A 9 3.89 -11.20 -12.36
C ILE A 9 2.63 -11.43 -13.21
N LYS A 10 2.70 -12.28 -14.24
CA LYS A 10 1.51 -12.65 -15.03
C LYS A 10 0.44 -13.30 -14.15
N GLN A 11 0.81 -14.32 -13.39
CA GLN A 11 -0.10 -15.00 -12.47
C GLN A 11 -0.74 -14.02 -11.48
N MET A 12 0.05 -13.14 -10.84
CA MET A 12 -0.48 -12.14 -9.91
C MET A 12 -1.44 -11.19 -10.60
N ASN A 13 -1.14 -10.71 -11.81
CA ASN A 13 -2.01 -9.80 -12.54
C ASN A 13 -3.32 -10.46 -13.00
N GLU A 14 -3.29 -11.73 -13.40
CA GLU A 14 -4.51 -12.51 -13.68
C GLU A 14 -5.38 -12.67 -12.43
N GLU A 15 -4.73 -12.99 -11.31
CA GLU A 15 -5.35 -13.12 -10.01
C GLU A 15 -5.95 -11.80 -9.50
N LEU A 16 -5.29 -10.67 -9.77
CA LEU A 16 -5.72 -9.34 -9.38
C LEU A 16 -6.76 -8.75 -10.32
N LYS A 17 -6.84 -9.22 -11.57
CA LYS A 17 -7.67 -8.69 -12.67
C LYS A 17 -8.88 -7.92 -12.14
N ASN A 18 -8.80 -6.61 -12.29
CA ASN A 18 -9.78 -5.67 -11.80
C ASN A 18 -10.05 -4.64 -12.90
N ASP A 19 -11.06 -4.94 -13.70
CA ASP A 19 -11.41 -4.14 -14.88
C ASP A 19 -12.23 -2.88 -14.52
N ARG A 20 -12.51 -2.66 -13.22
CA ARG A 20 -13.25 -1.47 -12.76
C ARG A 20 -12.37 -0.22 -12.89
N LYS A 21 -12.80 0.71 -13.75
CA LYS A 21 -12.16 2.02 -13.94
C LYS A 21 -12.72 3.10 -13.02
N GLU A 22 -13.87 2.85 -12.39
CA GLU A 22 -14.61 3.86 -11.64
C GLU A 22 -14.90 3.38 -10.22
N PHE A 23 -14.54 4.21 -9.24
CA PHE A 23 -14.91 4.03 -7.85
C PHE A 23 -16.07 4.98 -7.55
N GLU A 24 -17.17 4.45 -7.01
CA GLU A 24 -18.21 5.30 -6.46
C GLU A 24 -17.63 6.05 -5.25
N THR A 25 -17.56 7.36 -5.36
CA THR A 25 -17.02 8.23 -4.31
C THR A 25 -18.18 8.88 -3.58
N LEU A 26 -18.20 8.77 -2.26
CA LEU A 26 -19.12 9.52 -1.41
C LEU A 26 -18.60 10.96 -1.30
N GLN A 27 -19.00 11.84 -2.22
CA GLN A 27 -18.47 13.21 -2.34
C GLN A 27 -18.49 14.02 -1.02
N GLY A 28 -19.46 13.77 -0.14
CA GLY A 28 -19.52 14.38 1.19
C GLY A 28 -18.33 14.01 2.08
N TYR A 29 -17.88 12.75 2.03
CA TYR A 29 -16.72 12.27 2.79
C TYR A 29 -15.42 12.96 2.34
N GLU A 30 -15.25 13.16 1.04
CA GLU A 30 -14.06 13.80 0.47
C GLU A 30 -13.89 15.24 0.97
N THR A 31 -14.99 15.98 1.09
CA THR A 31 -14.98 17.37 1.57
C THR A 31 -14.63 17.44 3.06
N ILE A 32 -15.19 16.54 3.87
CA ILE A 32 -14.87 16.42 5.30
C ILE A 32 -13.40 16.05 5.48
N LEU A 33 -12.90 15.08 4.70
CA LEU A 33 -11.53 14.61 4.78
C LEU A 33 -10.51 15.68 4.39
N GLU A 34 -10.81 16.46 3.35
CA GLU A 34 -10.01 17.62 2.96
C GLU A 34 -9.94 18.64 4.10
N ALA A 35 -11.08 19.02 4.68
CA ALA A 35 -11.16 19.97 5.77
C ALA A 35 -10.39 19.48 7.01
N LEU A 36 -10.51 18.20 7.35
CA LEU A 36 -9.78 17.57 8.46
C LEU A 36 -8.27 17.65 8.25
N VAL A 37 -7.78 17.28 7.07
CA VAL A 37 -6.35 17.34 6.73
C VAL A 37 -5.81 18.76 6.86
N TYR A 38 -6.53 19.77 6.38
CA TYR A 38 -6.07 21.15 6.54
C TYR A 38 -6.17 21.63 7.98
N LYS A 39 -7.21 21.26 8.71
CA LYS A 39 -7.32 21.66 10.10
C LYS A 39 -6.16 21.12 10.93
N ILE A 40 -5.72 19.88 10.67
CA ILE A 40 -4.52 19.32 11.30
C ILE A 40 -3.27 20.11 10.92
N TYR A 41 -3.10 20.45 9.64
CA TYR A 41 -1.96 21.25 9.17
C TYR A 41 -1.93 22.62 9.85
N ASP A 42 -3.06 23.32 9.88
CA ASP A 42 -3.18 24.69 10.39
C ASP A 42 -2.95 24.74 11.91
N LEU A 43 -3.34 23.70 12.65
CA LEU A 43 -3.17 23.64 14.11
C LEU A 43 -1.79 23.11 14.54
N PHE A 44 -1.26 22.10 13.85
CA PHE A 44 -0.13 21.31 14.34
C PHE A 44 1.05 21.23 13.36
N GLY A 45 0.91 21.83 12.17
CA GLY A 45 1.95 21.87 11.15
C GLY A 45 2.14 20.56 10.37
N LYS A 46 3.11 20.61 9.45
CA LYS A 46 3.35 19.54 8.45
C LYS A 46 3.71 18.20 9.06
N ASN A 47 4.57 18.17 10.08
CA ASN A 47 5.06 16.92 10.67
C ASN A 47 3.94 16.17 11.40
N ALA A 48 3.14 16.90 12.18
CA ALA A 48 1.96 16.36 12.83
C ALA A 48 0.94 15.85 11.81
N LEU A 49 0.70 16.60 10.72
CA LEU A 49 -0.16 16.14 9.65
C LEU A 49 0.28 14.79 9.08
N LEU A 50 1.55 14.66 8.69
CA LEU A 50 2.06 13.43 8.09
C LEU A 50 2.03 12.24 9.07
N SER A 51 2.25 12.51 10.36
CA SER A 51 2.16 11.49 11.41
C SER A 51 0.70 11.06 11.65
N MET A 52 -0.20 12.03 11.81
CA MET A 52 -1.63 11.75 12.05
C MET A 52 -2.28 11.05 10.86
N THR A 53 -2.02 11.47 9.62
CA THR A 53 -2.59 10.77 8.45
C THR A 53 -2.03 9.37 8.29
N TYR A 54 -0.79 9.12 8.70
CA TYR A 54 -0.28 7.75 8.81
C TYR A 54 -1.05 6.94 9.86
N GLN A 55 -1.19 7.47 11.08
CA GLN A 55 -1.90 6.80 12.19
C GLN A 55 -3.38 6.54 11.89
N ILE A 56 -4.04 7.45 11.16
CA ILE A 56 -5.41 7.26 10.66
C ILE A 56 -5.50 6.01 9.76
N GLY A 57 -4.44 5.71 8.99
CA GLY A 57 -4.36 4.47 8.21
C GLY A 57 -4.08 3.24 9.06
N VAL A 58 -3.24 3.37 10.10
CA VAL A 58 -2.84 2.26 10.98
C VAL A 58 -4.03 1.59 11.65
N GLY A 59 -4.98 2.37 12.20
CA GLY A 59 -6.14 1.82 12.91
C GLY A 59 -6.97 0.82 12.08
N PRO A 60 -7.50 1.21 10.90
CA PRO A 60 -8.18 0.28 10.00
C PRO A 60 -7.27 -0.86 9.50
N GLY A 61 -5.96 -0.62 9.43
CA GLY A 61 -4.98 -1.65 9.07
C GLY A 61 -4.84 -2.75 10.13
N GLU A 62 -4.90 -2.40 11.41
CA GLU A 62 -4.92 -3.34 12.54
C GLU A 62 -6.15 -4.23 12.50
N GLU A 63 -7.32 -3.62 12.30
CA GLU A 63 -8.59 -4.34 12.22
C GLU A 63 -8.60 -5.33 11.06
N LEU A 64 -8.17 -4.90 9.88
CA LEU A 64 -8.04 -5.81 8.75
C LEU A 64 -7.04 -6.94 9.04
N ALA A 65 -5.87 -6.64 9.59
CA ALA A 65 -4.86 -7.65 9.87
C ALA A 65 -5.39 -8.73 10.83
N ALA A 66 -6.10 -8.33 11.88
CA ALA A 66 -6.75 -9.24 12.81
C ALA A 66 -7.75 -10.16 12.09
N ASN A 67 -8.64 -9.57 11.28
CA ASN A 67 -9.61 -10.32 10.47
C ASN A 67 -8.94 -11.33 9.52
N LEU A 68 -7.85 -10.93 8.85
CA LEU A 68 -7.13 -11.82 7.91
C LEU A 68 -6.38 -12.94 8.64
N LEU A 69 -5.87 -12.70 9.84
CA LEU A 69 -5.24 -13.73 10.66
C LEU A 69 -6.28 -14.70 11.23
N GLU A 70 -7.46 -14.22 11.64
CA GLU A 70 -8.56 -15.08 12.08
C GLU A 70 -9.00 -16.04 10.97
N MET A 71 -9.19 -15.55 9.75
CA MET A 71 -9.47 -16.38 8.56
C MET A 71 -8.39 -17.42 8.27
N ARG A 72 -7.20 -17.27 8.86
CA ARG A 72 -6.05 -18.16 8.70
C ARG A 72 -5.67 -18.86 10.00
N GLU A 73 -6.57 -18.96 10.97
CA GLU A 73 -6.32 -19.64 12.26
C GLU A 73 -5.07 -19.10 12.98
N GLY A 74 -4.82 -17.80 12.87
CA GLY A 74 -3.66 -17.12 13.44
C GLY A 74 -2.34 -17.31 12.67
N LYS A 75 -2.33 -18.07 11.57
CA LYS A 75 -1.09 -18.37 10.83
C LYS A 75 -0.64 -17.19 9.97
N LYS A 76 0.58 -16.69 10.18
CA LYS A 76 1.20 -15.66 9.32
C LYS A 76 1.58 -16.17 7.93
N PHE A 77 1.73 -15.27 6.97
CA PHE A 77 2.21 -15.57 5.63
C PHE A 77 3.75 -15.61 5.64
N LYS A 78 4.33 -16.75 5.26
CA LYS A 78 5.79 -16.86 5.08
C LYS A 78 6.26 -16.18 3.79
N ASP A 79 5.43 -16.25 2.74
CA ASP A 79 5.69 -15.65 1.43
C ASP A 79 5.00 -14.28 1.34
N PRO A 80 5.76 -13.17 1.28
CA PRO A 80 5.19 -11.83 1.22
C PRO A 80 4.43 -11.55 -0.09
N LEU A 81 4.79 -12.20 -1.20
CA LEU A 81 4.06 -12.02 -2.47
C LEU A 81 2.67 -12.66 -2.40
N LYS A 82 2.53 -13.81 -1.71
CA LYS A 82 1.21 -14.40 -1.43
C LYS A 82 0.39 -13.49 -0.51
N ALA A 83 1.00 -12.91 0.53
CA ALA A 83 0.33 -11.95 1.40
C ALA A 83 -0.18 -10.73 0.60
N LEU A 84 0.69 -10.16 -0.25
CA LEU A 84 0.36 -9.03 -1.11
C LEU A 84 -0.84 -9.34 -2.01
N THR A 85 -0.79 -10.44 -2.77
CA THR A 85 -1.89 -10.81 -3.67
C THR A 85 -3.19 -11.05 -2.90
N PHE A 86 -3.11 -11.70 -1.73
CA PHE A 86 -4.29 -11.97 -0.89
C PHE A 86 -4.97 -10.68 -0.43
N VAL A 87 -4.19 -9.73 0.10
CA VAL A 87 -4.71 -8.43 0.54
C VAL A 87 -5.28 -7.64 -0.64
N LEU A 88 -4.54 -7.51 -1.74
CA LEU A 88 -4.99 -6.74 -2.90
C LEU A 88 -6.25 -7.32 -3.55
N LYS A 89 -6.39 -8.66 -3.61
CA LYS A 89 -7.62 -9.32 -4.07
C LYS A 89 -8.85 -8.91 -3.28
N ARG A 90 -8.70 -8.75 -1.96
CA ARG A 90 -9.82 -8.38 -1.08
C ARG A 90 -10.21 -6.91 -1.23
N HIS A 91 -9.30 -6.06 -1.71
CA HIS A 91 -9.56 -4.64 -1.95
C HIS A 91 -9.82 -4.27 -3.40
N LYS A 92 -10.14 -5.23 -4.27
CA LYS A 92 -10.48 -4.94 -5.67
C LYS A 92 -11.63 -3.94 -5.79
N GLU A 93 -12.52 -3.82 -4.80
CA GLU A 93 -13.59 -2.82 -4.84
C GLU A 93 -13.09 -1.38 -4.63
N TYR A 94 -11.90 -1.20 -4.04
CA TYR A 94 -11.37 0.10 -3.63
C TYR A 94 -10.07 0.50 -4.35
N TYR A 95 -9.42 -0.45 -5.02
CA TYR A 95 -8.15 -0.25 -5.73
C TYR A 95 -8.09 -1.03 -7.03
N ASN A 96 -7.55 -0.39 -8.06
CA ASN A 96 -7.17 -1.05 -9.31
C ASN A 96 -5.65 -1.13 -9.36
N VAL A 97 -5.11 -2.34 -9.21
CA VAL A 97 -3.68 -2.58 -9.06
C VAL A 97 -3.17 -3.49 -10.16
N LYS A 98 -2.01 -3.12 -10.74
CA LYS A 98 -1.26 -3.95 -11.67
C LYS A 98 0.20 -4.00 -11.24
N ILE A 99 0.72 -5.20 -11.04
CA ILE A 99 2.14 -5.43 -10.74
C ILE A 99 2.94 -5.20 -12.02
N LEU A 100 3.95 -4.33 -11.93
CA LEU A 100 4.84 -3.98 -13.04
C LEU A 100 6.14 -4.75 -12.98
N GLU A 101 6.70 -4.90 -11.78
CA GLU A 101 8.09 -5.35 -11.58
C GLU A 101 8.23 -5.93 -10.18
N ILE A 102 9.04 -6.99 -10.05
CA ILE A 102 9.45 -7.56 -8.77
C ILE A 102 10.95 -7.75 -8.83
N ASN A 103 11.67 -7.10 -7.92
CA ASN A 103 13.11 -7.24 -7.75
C ASN A 103 13.41 -7.82 -6.37
N GLU A 104 14.49 -8.59 -6.28
CA GLU A 104 14.96 -9.20 -5.05
C GLU A 104 16.44 -8.92 -4.89
N GLU A 105 16.83 -8.31 -3.77
CA GLU A 105 18.23 -8.02 -3.45
C GLU A 105 18.57 -8.38 -2.00
N GLU A 106 19.79 -8.87 -1.79
CA GLU A 106 20.32 -9.10 -0.45
C GLU A 106 20.82 -7.78 0.14
N VAL A 107 20.36 -7.44 1.34
CA VAL A 107 20.79 -6.25 2.07
C VAL A 107 21.19 -6.61 3.49
N GLU A 108 22.13 -5.85 4.04
CA GLU A 108 22.57 -5.99 5.43
C GLU A 108 22.13 -4.77 6.23
N ILE A 109 21.42 -4.99 7.33
CA ILE A 109 20.93 -3.94 8.23
C ILE A 109 21.33 -4.33 9.65
N LYS A 110 22.14 -3.50 10.31
CA LYS A 110 22.60 -3.73 11.69
C LYS A 110 23.17 -5.15 11.90
N ASN A 111 24.05 -5.59 11.00
CA ASN A 111 24.70 -6.91 11.00
C ASN A 111 23.73 -8.10 10.83
N GLN A 112 22.53 -7.87 10.32
CA GLN A 112 21.57 -8.91 9.95
C GLN A 112 21.31 -8.88 8.45
N LYS A 113 21.33 -10.06 7.82
CA LYS A 113 21.06 -10.22 6.39
C LYS A 113 19.57 -10.38 6.12
N TYR A 114 19.06 -9.57 5.20
CA TYR A 114 17.68 -9.61 4.74
C TYR A 114 17.65 -9.89 3.24
N ASN A 115 16.56 -10.53 2.84
CA ASN A 115 16.11 -10.55 1.48
C ASN A 115 15.11 -9.41 1.29
N LYS A 116 15.48 -8.39 0.52
CA LYS A 116 14.66 -7.22 0.24
C LYS A 116 13.90 -7.45 -1.06
N ILE A 117 12.59 -7.64 -0.95
CA ILE A 117 11.69 -7.84 -2.09
C ILE A 117 11.01 -6.52 -2.40
N ILE A 118 11.23 -5.98 -3.60
CA ILE A 118 10.71 -4.71 -4.07
C ILE A 118 9.65 -5.01 -5.13
N VAL A 119 8.40 -4.70 -4.84
CA VAL A 119 7.28 -4.82 -5.78
C VAL A 119 6.89 -3.44 -6.26
N LYS A 120 6.94 -3.21 -7.57
CA LYS A 120 6.48 -1.98 -8.20
C LYS A 120 5.12 -2.20 -8.83
N GLN A 121 4.19 -1.29 -8.60
CA GLN A 121 2.81 -1.43 -9.08
C GLN A 121 2.25 -0.12 -9.63
N GLN A 122 1.31 -0.24 -10.57
CA GLN A 122 0.32 0.78 -10.85
C GLN A 122 -0.82 0.66 -9.85
N ASN A 123 -1.31 1.78 -9.34
CA ASN A 123 -2.40 1.83 -8.40
C ASN A 123 -3.35 3.00 -8.72
N LYS A 124 -4.61 2.68 -9.04
CA LYS A 124 -5.71 3.64 -8.96
C LYS A 124 -6.42 3.44 -7.63
N CYS A 125 -6.19 4.33 -6.67
CA CYS A 125 -6.84 4.28 -5.36
C CYS A 125 -8.12 5.12 -5.32
N PHE A 126 -9.01 4.79 -4.40
CA PHE A 126 -10.28 5.49 -4.18
C PHE A 126 -10.13 7.00 -3.87
N PHE A 127 -8.99 7.44 -3.30
CA PHE A 127 -8.72 8.87 -3.07
C PHE A 127 -8.36 9.67 -4.32
N ARG A 128 -8.05 9.01 -5.46
CA ARG A 128 -7.49 9.69 -6.63
C ARG A 128 -8.42 10.76 -7.19
N ASN A 129 -9.72 10.48 -7.27
CA ASN A 129 -10.71 11.44 -7.76
C ASN A 129 -10.82 12.65 -6.82
N SER A 130 -10.80 12.42 -5.51
CA SER A 130 -10.81 13.46 -4.48
C SER A 130 -9.58 14.36 -4.60
N LEU A 131 -8.40 13.77 -4.77
CA LEU A 131 -7.12 14.47 -4.90
C LEU A 131 -7.08 15.37 -6.15
N LYS A 132 -7.69 14.96 -7.27
CA LYS A 132 -7.70 15.73 -8.52
C LYS A 132 -8.63 16.94 -8.48
N LYS A 133 -9.77 16.84 -7.78
CA LYS A 133 -10.79 17.89 -7.74
C LYS A 133 -10.43 19.04 -6.79
N LYS A 134 -9.44 18.86 -5.92
CA LYS A 134 -9.16 19.75 -4.80
C LYS A 134 -7.76 20.36 -4.92
N SER A 135 -7.71 21.67 -5.13
CA SER A 135 -6.48 22.42 -5.45
C SER A 135 -5.39 22.33 -4.36
N ARG A 136 -5.79 22.16 -3.11
CA ARG A 136 -4.85 22.13 -1.99
C ARG A 136 -4.23 20.72 -1.83
N LEU A 137 -4.99 19.66 -2.14
CA LEU A 137 -4.53 18.28 -1.98
C LEU A 137 -3.61 17.87 -3.13
N ARG A 138 -2.63 17.01 -2.85
CA ARG A 138 -1.65 16.56 -3.84
C ARG A 138 -1.48 15.05 -3.79
N ILE A 139 -1.35 14.44 -4.98
CA ILE A 139 -0.96 13.04 -5.12
C ILE A 139 0.45 12.85 -4.55
N GLY A 140 0.66 11.76 -3.81
CA GLY A 140 1.87 11.53 -3.00
C GLY A 140 1.91 12.35 -1.69
N GLY A 141 0.86 13.11 -1.39
CA GLY A 141 0.76 13.98 -0.22
C GLY A 141 0.18 13.30 1.03
N PRO A 142 -0.35 14.11 1.97
CA PRO A 142 -0.85 13.63 3.26
C PRO A 142 -1.92 12.53 3.18
N LEU A 143 -2.84 12.55 2.22
CA LEU A 143 -3.85 11.49 2.08
C LEU A 143 -3.24 10.15 1.64
N CYS A 144 -2.19 10.16 0.83
CA CYS A 144 -1.49 8.93 0.46
C CYS A 144 -0.80 8.27 1.65
N ARG A 145 -0.52 9.03 2.74
CA ARG A 145 0.02 8.46 3.99
C ARG A 145 -0.99 7.57 4.72
N ILE A 146 -2.30 7.78 4.51
CA ILE A 146 -3.34 6.89 5.04
C ILE A 146 -3.15 5.50 4.44
N ASN A 147 -3.06 5.40 3.11
CA ASN A 147 -2.80 4.12 2.43
C ASN A 147 -1.47 3.50 2.86
N LYS A 148 -0.42 4.32 3.05
CA LYS A 148 0.89 3.86 3.56
C LYS A 148 0.73 3.21 4.94
N GLY A 149 0.14 3.91 5.91
CA GLY A 149 -0.05 3.38 7.27
C GLY A 149 -0.92 2.14 7.29
N TYR A 150 -2.00 2.14 6.50
CA TYR A 150 -2.90 1.00 6.35
C TYR A 150 -2.16 -0.26 5.89
N TYR A 151 -1.52 -0.21 4.72
CA TYR A 151 -0.92 -1.40 4.14
C TYR A 151 0.37 -1.81 4.86
N GLU A 152 1.22 -0.88 5.32
CA GLU A 152 2.42 -1.24 6.09
C GLU A 152 2.04 -1.98 7.37
N LYS A 153 1.01 -1.51 8.07
CA LYS A 153 0.51 -2.17 9.27
C LYS A 153 -0.05 -3.55 8.94
N VAL A 154 -0.95 -3.64 7.97
CA VAL A 154 -1.54 -4.93 7.52
C VAL A 154 -0.44 -5.94 7.21
N PHE A 155 0.51 -5.57 6.34
CA PHE A 155 1.56 -6.49 5.92
C PHE A 155 2.49 -6.87 7.06
N SER A 156 2.85 -5.93 7.93
CA SER A 156 3.72 -6.24 9.07
C SER A 156 3.06 -7.22 10.05
N GLU A 157 1.77 -7.10 10.29
CA GLU A 157 1.04 -8.00 11.19
C GLU A 157 0.89 -9.40 10.59
N ILE A 158 0.41 -9.48 9.34
CA ILE A 158 0.08 -10.77 8.71
C ILE A 158 1.31 -11.54 8.23
N THR A 159 2.47 -10.90 8.05
CA THR A 159 3.72 -11.56 7.64
C THR A 159 4.73 -11.66 8.79
N GLY A 160 4.74 -10.69 9.72
CA GLY A 160 5.81 -10.51 10.69
C GLY A 160 7.05 -9.80 10.13
N TYR A 161 7.03 -9.38 8.86
CA TYR A 161 8.14 -8.70 8.21
C TYR A 161 7.94 -7.20 8.20
N LYS A 162 9.04 -6.44 8.24
CA LYS A 162 8.96 -5.01 7.99
C LYS A 162 8.51 -4.78 6.54
N CYS A 163 7.51 -3.93 6.36
CA CYS A 163 7.00 -3.51 5.07
C CYS A 163 7.11 -1.98 4.95
N GLU A 164 7.54 -1.49 3.79
CA GLU A 164 7.62 -0.05 3.49
C GLU A 164 6.94 0.25 2.15
N ILE A 165 6.08 1.26 2.15
CA ILE A 165 5.36 1.69 0.94
C ILE A 165 5.81 3.07 0.51
N GLY A 166 6.21 3.17 -0.76
CA GLY A 166 6.74 4.38 -1.37
C GLY A 166 5.87 4.85 -2.51
N PHE A 167 5.60 6.17 -2.56
CA PHE A 167 5.12 6.81 -3.77
C PHE A 167 6.32 7.09 -4.68
N ILE A 168 6.27 6.63 -5.94
CA ILE A 168 7.32 6.88 -6.92
C ILE A 168 6.94 8.09 -7.78
N ARG A 169 5.78 8.05 -8.45
CA ARG A 169 5.29 9.13 -9.31
C ARG A 169 3.80 9.03 -9.60
N ASP A 170 3.22 10.13 -10.05
CA ASP A 170 1.87 10.19 -10.61
C ASP A 170 1.94 9.94 -12.12
N ASP A 171 1.22 8.94 -12.62
CA ASP A 171 1.06 8.65 -14.04
C ASP A 171 -0.30 9.22 -14.48
N LYS A 172 -0.24 10.45 -14.99
CA LYS A 172 -1.44 11.20 -15.37
C LYS A 172 -2.12 10.61 -16.59
N ASP A 173 -1.34 10.09 -17.54
CA ASP A 173 -1.82 9.58 -18.82
C ASP A 173 -2.67 8.33 -18.62
N ASN A 174 -2.25 7.45 -17.71
CA ASN A 174 -2.98 6.22 -17.39
C ASN A 174 -3.96 6.39 -16.21
N ASP A 175 -4.05 7.59 -15.63
CA ASP A 175 -4.87 7.86 -14.45
C ASP A 175 -4.55 6.92 -13.25
N VAL A 176 -3.25 6.70 -12.97
CA VAL A 176 -2.77 5.87 -11.85
C VAL A 176 -1.57 6.50 -11.11
N CYS A 177 -1.24 5.97 -9.94
CA CYS A 177 0.03 6.21 -9.26
C CYS A 177 0.98 5.04 -9.50
N ILE A 178 2.29 5.31 -9.56
CA ILE A 178 3.32 4.27 -9.46
C ILE A 178 3.84 4.24 -8.03
N GLU A 179 3.77 3.07 -7.42
CA GLU A 179 4.13 2.84 -6.02
C GLU A 179 5.09 1.66 -5.90
N SER A 180 5.91 1.68 -4.84
CA SER A 180 6.71 0.53 -4.40
C SER A 180 6.17 -0.02 -3.08
N ILE A 181 6.22 -1.34 -2.95
CA ILE A 181 6.01 -2.08 -1.70
C ILE A 181 7.27 -2.89 -1.46
N VAL A 182 7.93 -2.66 -0.33
CA VAL A 182 9.22 -3.27 0.00
C VAL A 182 9.07 -4.13 1.23
N PHE A 183 9.38 -5.42 1.12
CA PHE A 183 9.42 -6.35 2.24
C PHE A 183 10.86 -6.66 2.62
N TYR A 184 11.15 -6.65 3.92
CA TYR A 184 12.45 -7.05 4.46
C TYR A 184 12.30 -8.41 5.17
N VAL A 185 12.63 -9.49 4.47
CA VAL A 185 12.51 -10.86 4.98
C VAL A 185 13.85 -11.29 5.58
N PRO A 186 13.94 -11.57 6.89
CA PRO A 186 15.21 -12.00 7.48
C PRO A 186 15.64 -13.36 6.91
N LYS A 187 16.92 -13.52 6.57
CA LYS A 187 17.42 -14.79 6.00
C LYS A 187 17.33 -15.99 6.96
N SER A 188 17.21 -15.75 8.26
CA SER A 188 17.03 -16.81 9.25
C SER A 188 15.66 -17.52 9.17
N TYR A 189 14.74 -17.04 8.33
CA TYR A 189 13.39 -17.59 8.15
C TYR A 189 13.20 -18.40 6.86
N ILE A 190 14.24 -18.52 6.03
CA ILE A 190 14.24 -19.30 4.78
C ILE A 190 14.99 -20.60 5.01
#